data_AF-A0A830GIE3-F1
#
_entry.id   AF-A0A830GIE3-F1
#
_cell.length_a   1.000
_cell.length_b   1.000
_cell.length_c   1.000
_cell.angle_alpha   90.00
_cell.angle_beta   90.00
_cell.angle_gamma   90.00
#
_symmetry.space_group_name_H-M   'P 1'
#
loop_
_entity.id
_entity.type
_entity.pdbx_description
1 polymer ?
#
loop_
_entity_poly.entity_id
_entity_poly.type
_entity_poly.pdbx_seq_one_letter_code
_entity_poly.pdbx_strand_id
1 'polypeptide(L)'
;MDDDADVVTLTYRSTGSADVASSLRDETFQRYLRRSKEGPVSAGEKWDEVVNDGCGTTTDVTLTVARVSGGGAIGGATQFEFIPATES
;
A
#
# COMPACT_ATOMS: atom_id res chain seq x y z
N MET A 1 1.70 -16.36 -18.29
CA MET A 1 1.23 -16.64 -16.92
C MET A 1 1.60 -15.39 -16.17
N ASP A 2 0.61 -14.54 -15.96
CA ASP A 2 0.73 -13.34 -15.14
C ASP A 2 1.16 -13.82 -13.75
N ASP A 3 2.42 -13.57 -13.37
CA ASP A 3 2.95 -13.85 -12.03
C ASP A 3 2.50 -12.76 -11.05
N ASP A 4 1.27 -12.29 -11.26
CA ASP A 4 0.68 -11.22 -10.49
C ASP A 4 0.36 -11.78 -9.10
N ALA A 5 0.78 -11.06 -8.08
CA ALA A 5 0.35 -11.28 -6.72
C ALA A 5 -1.17 -11.13 -6.67
N ASP A 6 -1.84 -12.12 -6.09
CA ASP A 6 -3.27 -12.06 -5.84
C ASP A 6 -3.55 -11.00 -4.75
N VAL A 7 -2.77 -11.07 -3.67
CA VAL A 7 -2.91 -10.20 -2.50
C VAL A 7 -1.54 -9.75 -1.99
N VAL A 8 -1.39 -8.45 -1.81
CA VAL A 8 -0.23 -7.81 -1.18
C VAL A 8 -0.69 -7.14 0.11
N THR A 9 -0.22 -7.65 1.25
CA THR A 9 -0.49 -7.07 2.56
C THR A 9 0.57 -6.02 2.86
N LEU A 10 0.11 -4.79 3.09
CA LEU A 10 0.92 -3.62 3.38
C LEU A 10 0.65 -3.17 4.82
N THR A 11 1.73 -3.07 5.59
CA THR A 11 1.69 -2.36 6.87
C THR A 11 1.92 -0.88 6.60
N TYR A 12 1.13 0.00 7.21
CA TYR A 12 1.31 1.44 7.06
C TYR A 12 1.70 2.09 8.40
N ARG A 13 2.65 3.02 8.36
CA ARG A 13 3.02 3.89 9.46
C ARG A 13 2.82 5.35 9.03
N SER A 14 1.96 6.09 9.73
CA SER A 14 1.80 7.53 9.53
C SER A 14 2.63 8.32 10.53
N THR A 15 3.16 9.46 10.08
CA THR A 15 3.79 10.45 10.96
C THR A 15 2.76 11.42 11.56
N GLY A 16 1.57 11.49 10.98
CA GLY A 16 0.45 12.32 11.43
C GLY A 16 -0.58 11.56 12.27
N SER A 17 -1.45 12.32 12.95
CA SER A 17 -2.58 11.84 13.74
C SER A 17 -3.88 11.66 12.92
N ALA A 18 -3.81 11.82 11.60
CA ALA A 18 -4.96 11.69 10.71
C ALA A 18 -5.30 10.22 10.43
N ASP A 19 -6.59 9.94 10.19
CA ASP A 19 -7.10 8.64 9.75
C ASP A 19 -6.68 8.34 8.29
N VAL A 20 -5.38 8.08 8.10
CA VAL A 20 -4.82 7.71 6.78
C VAL A 20 -5.37 6.40 6.25
N ALA A 21 -5.92 5.54 7.11
CA ALA A 21 -6.50 4.25 6.74
C ALA A 21 -7.62 4.39 5.71
N SER A 22 -8.46 5.42 5.85
CA SER A 22 -9.55 5.71 4.92
C SER A 22 -9.01 6.13 3.55
N SER A 23 -7.98 6.99 3.53
CA SER A 23 -7.33 7.45 2.30
C SER A 23 -6.58 6.32 1.57
N LEU A 24 -5.95 5.40 2.31
CA LEU A 24 -5.29 4.22 1.72
C LEU A 24 -6.30 3.24 1.10
N ARG A 25 -7.49 3.13 1.69
CA ARG A 25 -8.58 2.29 1.18
C ARG A 25 -9.32 2.93 0.01
N ASP A 26 -9.06 4.20 -0.31
CA ASP A 26 -9.66 4.86 -1.47
C ASP A 26 -9.24 4.18 -2.77
N GLU A 27 -10.21 3.94 -3.65
CA GLU A 27 -9.98 3.25 -4.92
C GLU A 27 -9.00 4.02 -5.82
N THR A 28 -9.01 5.35 -5.76
CA THR A 28 -8.10 6.21 -6.53
C THR A 28 -6.66 6.01 -6.08
N PHE A 29 -6.44 5.97 -4.77
CA PHE A 29 -5.12 5.72 -4.20
C PHE A 29 -4.63 4.31 -4.54
N GLN A 30 -5.47 3.28 -4.41
CA GLN A 30 -5.10 1.91 -4.77
C GLN A 30 -4.76 1.76 -6.25
N ARG A 31 -5.54 2.38 -7.15
CA ARG A 31 -5.25 2.39 -8.59
C ARG A 31 -3.93 3.10 -8.88
N TYR A 32 -3.66 4.22 -8.21
CA TYR A 32 -2.38 4.93 -8.31
C TYR A 32 -1.23 4.02 -7.83
N LEU A 33 -1.36 3.43 -6.65
CA LEU A 33 -0.34 2.58 -6.05
C LEU A 33 -0.02 1.39 -6.97
N ARG A 34 -1.05 0.76 -7.53
CA ARG A 34 -0.87 -0.37 -8.46
C ARG A 34 -0.07 0.00 -9.69
N ARG A 35 -0.33 1.17 -10.26
CA ARG A 35 0.41 1.67 -11.43
C ARG A 35 1.82 2.12 -11.06
N SER A 36 1.97 2.75 -9.90
CA SER A 36 3.24 3.27 -9.39
C SER A 36 4.22 2.13 -9.05
N LYS A 37 3.70 1.03 -8.51
CA LYS A 37 4.48 -0.14 -8.06
C LYS A 37 4.34 -1.35 -8.99
N GLU A 38 3.84 -1.15 -10.21
CA GLU A 38 3.70 -2.23 -11.19
C GLU A 38 5.06 -2.91 -11.42
N GLY A 39 5.09 -4.24 -11.38
CA GLY A 39 6.32 -5.02 -11.51
C GLY A 39 6.68 -5.82 -10.25
N PRO A 40 7.91 -6.34 -10.16
CA PRO A 40 8.31 -7.26 -9.09
C PRO A 40 8.15 -6.65 -7.70
N VAL A 41 7.59 -7.43 -6.77
CA VAL A 41 7.39 -7.04 -5.37
C VAL A 41 7.94 -8.11 -4.44
N SER A 42 8.52 -7.69 -3.32
CA SER A 42 9.04 -8.60 -2.30
C SER A 42 8.65 -8.16 -0.90
N ALA A 43 8.48 -9.14 0.00
CA ALA A 43 8.25 -8.85 1.41
C ALA A 43 9.44 -8.10 2.01
N GLY A 44 9.16 -7.11 2.85
CA GLY A 44 10.14 -6.20 3.44
C GLY A 44 10.43 -4.94 2.62
N GLU A 45 9.91 -4.85 1.38
CA GLU A 45 10.03 -3.64 0.59
C GLU A 45 9.26 -2.48 1.24
N LYS A 46 9.85 -1.29 1.18
CA LYS A 46 9.33 -0.07 1.80
C LYS A 46 9.04 0.97 0.74
N TRP A 47 7.88 1.59 0.83
CA TRP A 47 7.45 2.66 -0.06
C TRP A 47 7.02 3.86 0.76
N ASP A 48 7.64 5.00 0.51
CA ASP A 48 7.24 6.26 1.09
C ASP A 48 6.21 6.91 0.17
N GLU A 49 4.98 7.06 0.68
CA GLU A 49 3.84 7.59 -0.04
C GLU A 49 3.25 8.77 0.70
N VAL A 50 2.52 9.61 -0.03
CA VAL A 50 1.88 10.79 0.53
C VAL A 50 0.38 10.71 0.27
N VAL A 51 -0.41 10.73 1.35
CA VAL A 51 -1.87 10.72 1.26
C VAL A 51 -2.44 12.03 1.77
N ASN A 52 -3.55 12.48 1.19
CA ASN A 52 -4.30 13.60 1.74
C ASN A 52 -5.19 13.09 2.87
N ASP A 53 -5.22 13.81 3.99
CA ASP A 53 -6.06 13.52 5.16
C ASP A 53 -7.53 13.96 4.97
N GLY A 54 -7.89 14.47 3.80
CA GLY A 54 -9.23 15.00 3.51
C GLY A 54 -9.47 16.42 4.04
N CYS A 55 -8.57 16.97 4.86
CA CYS A 55 -8.59 18.35 5.34
C CYS A 55 -7.68 19.30 4.53
N GLY A 56 -7.06 18.79 3.47
CA GLY A 56 -6.12 19.55 2.63
C GLY A 56 -4.68 19.50 3.11
N THR A 57 -4.37 18.64 4.10
CA THR A 57 -3.00 18.41 4.55
C THR A 57 -2.52 17.05 4.02
N THR A 58 -1.32 17.05 3.45
CA THR A 58 -0.64 15.82 3.07
C THR A 58 0.04 15.20 4.28
N THR A 59 -0.19 13.92 4.50
CA THR A 59 0.49 13.12 5.52
C THR A 59 1.41 12.11 4.84
N ASP A 60 2.67 12.11 5.25
CA ASP A 60 3.63 11.09 4.84
C ASP A 60 3.28 9.75 5.52
N VAL A 61 3.19 8.71 4.69
CA VAL A 61 2.90 7.35 5.10
C VAL A 61 3.94 6.42 4.51
N THR A 62 4.63 5.69 5.38
CA THR A 62 5.51 4.63 4.94
C THR A 62 4.72 3.33 4.89
N LEU A 63 4.59 2.76 3.70
CA LEU A 63 4.05 1.43 3.46
C LEU A 63 5.20 0.42 3.48
N THR A 64 5.02 -0.70 4.16
CA THR A 64 5.96 -1.82 4.14
C THR A 64 5.23 -3.09 3.74
N VAL A 65 5.72 -3.76 2.71
CA VAL A 65 5.19 -5.05 2.26
C VAL A 65 5.40 -6.09 3.34
N ALA A 66 4.34 -6.44 4.06
CA ALA A 66 4.38 -7.45 5.08
C ALA A 66 4.34 -8.86 4.47
N ARG A 67 3.54 -9.03 3.43
CA ARG A 67 3.33 -10.33 2.76
C ARG A 67 2.89 -10.15 1.32
N VAL A 68 3.38 -11.04 0.46
CA VAL A 68 2.92 -11.22 -0.92
C VAL A 68 2.37 -12.63 -1.03
N SER A 69 1.20 -12.79 -1.64
CA SER A 69 0.53 -14.08 -1.85
C SER A 69 0.12 -14.23 -3.32
N GLY A 70 0.25 -15.45 -3.84
CA GLY A 70 0.04 -15.74 -5.27
C GLY A 70 1.37 -15.68 -6.00
N GLY A 71 1.52 -14.72 -6.91
CA GLY A 71 2.76 -14.40 -7.62
C GLY A 71 3.69 -13.41 -6.91
N GLY A 72 4.70 -12.95 -7.62
CA GLY A 72 5.76 -12.05 -7.14
C GLY A 72 5.81 -10.69 -7.82
N ALA A 73 4.77 -10.31 -8.58
CA ALA A 73 4.67 -8.99 -9.21
C ALA A 73 3.34 -8.30 -8.91
N ILE A 74 3.32 -6.97 -8.83
CA ILE A 74 2.09 -6.18 -8.78
C ILE A 74 1.61 -5.98 -10.21
N GLY A 75 0.36 -6.35 -10.46
CA GLY A 75 -0.21 -6.27 -11.79
C GLY A 75 -1.72 -6.11 -11.83
N GLY A 76 -2.31 -6.65 -12.89
CA GLY A 76 -3.67 -6.41 -13.40
C GLY A 76 -4.81 -6.69 -12.41
N ALA A 77 -4.58 -7.63 -11.52
CA ALA A 77 -5.57 -8.19 -10.61
C ALA A 77 -5.19 -8.06 -9.14
N THR A 78 -4.00 -7.51 -8.85
CA THR A 78 -3.46 -7.46 -7.49
C THR A 78 -4.34 -6.65 -6.56
N GLN A 79 -4.72 -7.25 -5.44
CA GLN A 79 -5.45 -6.63 -4.35
C GLN A 79 -4.47 -6.15 -3.26
N PHE A 80 -4.72 -4.97 -2.71
CA PHE A 80 -3.93 -4.43 -1.60
C PHE A 80 -4.73 -4.49 -0.30
N GLU A 81 -4.12 -5.06 0.74
CA GLU A 81 -4.66 -5.02 2.09
C GLU A 81 -3.80 -4.12 2.96
N PHE A 82 -4.42 -3.14 3.62
CA PHE A 82 -3.71 -2.19 4.48
C PHE A 82 -4.01 -2.46 5.94
N ILE A 83 -2.96 -2.74 6.71
CA ILE A 83 -3.01 -2.94 8.16
C ILE A 83 -2.12 -1.91 8.86
N PRO A 84 -2.52 -1.38 10.02
CA PRO A 84 -1.64 -0.49 10.78
C PRO A 84 -0.37 -1.23 11.19
N ALA A 85 0.77 -0.56 11.13
CA ALA A 85 2.01 -1.03 11.73
C ALA A 85 1.89 -0.90 13.26
N THR A 86 1.15 -1.81 13.88
CA THR A 86 1.09 -1.90 15.34
C THR A 86 2.44 -2.43 15.81
N GLU A 87 3.28 -1.56 16.36
CA GLU A 87 4.43 -2.00 17.15
C GLU A 87 3.86 -2.81 18.33
N SER A 88 4.14 -4.12 18.36
CA SER A 88 3.84 -4.97 19.53
C SER A 88 4.89 -4.76 20.61
#